data_AF-A0A1U8IBJ9-F1
#
_entry.id   AF-A0A1U8IBJ9-F1
#
_cell.length_a   1.000
_cell.length_b   1.000
_cell.length_c   1.000
_cell.angle_alpha   90.00
_cell.angle_beta   90.00
_cell.angle_gamma   90.00
#
_symmetry.space_group_name_H-M   'P 1'
#
loop_
_entity.id
_entity.type
_entity.pdbx_description
1 polymer ?
#
loop_
_entity_poly.entity_id
_entity_poly.type
_entity_poly.pdbx_seq_one_letter_code
_entity_poly.pdbx_strand_id
1 'polypeptide(L)'
;MGTAPAQIPTSFGHELRACLRCRLVKTYDLFRESGCDNCPFFKMDGDNERVVDCTTPNFNGMISVMDPARSWAARWLRVGRFVPGCYTLAVSEALPEDLQTLLPLCSMQLSSSSGSTMIIFSFLSPLLACRILGAAVAYLQALCEEVHVQYVPPKRV
;
A
#
# COMPACT_ATOMS: atom_id res chain seq x y z
N MET A 1 -20.15 -13.09 -1.47
CA MET A 1 -19.31 -14.15 -2.06
C MET A 1 -17.91 -13.93 -1.55
N GLY A 2 -17.35 -14.86 -0.76
CA GLY A 2 -16.00 -14.70 -0.23
C GLY A 2 -14.99 -14.85 -1.37
N THR A 3 -14.17 -13.83 -1.61
CA THR A 3 -13.04 -13.94 -2.54
C THR A 3 -12.05 -14.97 -1.98
N ALA A 4 -11.50 -15.82 -2.85
CA ALA A 4 -10.50 -16.80 -2.45
C ALA A 4 -9.31 -16.11 -1.77
N PRO A 5 -8.74 -16.68 -0.68
CA PRO A 5 -7.56 -16.13 -0.05
C PRO A 5 -6.36 -16.23 -1.00
N ALA A 6 -5.45 -15.25 -0.91
CA ALA A 6 -4.17 -15.32 -1.58
C ALA A 6 -3.35 -16.51 -1.07
N GLN A 7 -2.53 -17.08 -1.95
CA GLN A 7 -1.61 -18.14 -1.58
C GLN A 7 -0.63 -17.66 -0.51
N ILE A 8 -0.48 -18.47 0.54
CA ILE A 8 0.41 -18.20 1.67
C ILE A 8 1.86 -18.47 1.24
N PRO A 9 2.83 -17.63 1.62
CA PRO A 9 4.24 -17.91 1.34
C PRO A 9 4.68 -19.26 1.91
N THR A 10 5.30 -20.08 1.07
CA THR A 10 5.76 -21.44 1.43
C THR A 10 7.13 -21.46 2.11
N SER A 11 7.91 -20.38 2.00
CA SER A 11 9.21 -20.16 2.63
C SER A 11 9.28 -18.77 3.27
N PHE A 12 10.04 -18.61 4.35
CA PHE A 12 10.24 -17.33 5.06
C PHE A 12 11.63 -16.70 4.80
N GLY A 13 12.33 -17.17 3.76
CA GLY A 13 13.69 -16.73 3.42
C GLY A 13 13.76 -15.47 2.57
N HIS A 14 14.93 -15.23 1.97
CA HIS A 14 15.21 -14.09 1.07
C HIS A 14 14.42 -14.13 -0.26
N GLU A 15 13.63 -15.18 -0.49
CA GLU A 15 12.78 -15.37 -1.66
C GLU A 15 11.47 -14.56 -1.56
N LEU A 16 11.16 -14.02 -0.37
CA LEU A 16 9.96 -13.23 -0.14
C LEU A 16 10.07 -11.87 -0.83
N ARG A 17 8.98 -11.49 -1.50
CA ARG A 17 8.84 -10.21 -2.18
C ARG A 17 7.49 -9.60 -1.85
N ALA A 18 7.43 -8.29 -1.82
CA ALA A 18 6.20 -7.52 -1.65
C ALA A 18 5.82 -6.83 -2.96
N CYS A 19 4.55 -6.88 -3.33
CA CYS A 19 4.05 -6.11 -4.46
C CYS A 19 4.09 -4.60 -4.14
N LEU A 20 4.72 -3.82 -5.01
CA LEU A 20 4.89 -2.37 -4.86
C LEU A 20 3.56 -1.62 -4.85
N ARG A 21 2.48 -2.24 -5.34
CA ARG A 21 1.14 -1.63 -5.40
C ARG A 21 0.25 -1.99 -4.22
N CYS A 22 -0.02 -3.28 -4.03
CA CYS A 22 -1.01 -3.75 -3.05
C CYS A 22 -0.39 -4.22 -1.73
N ARG A 23 0.95 -4.26 -1.64
CA ARG A 23 1.73 -4.74 -0.49
C ARG A 23 1.55 -6.22 -0.15
N LEU A 24 0.92 -7.01 -1.03
CA LEU A 24 0.81 -8.46 -0.86
C LEU A 24 2.21 -9.08 -0.89
N VAL A 25 2.47 -10.01 0.02
CA VAL A 25 3.75 -10.72 0.15
C VAL A 25 3.59 -12.17 -0.28
N LYS A 26 4.45 -12.61 -1.19
CA LYS A 26 4.58 -13.99 -1.66
C LYS A 26 6.06 -14.30 -1.94
N THR A 27 6.38 -15.55 -2.21
CA THR A 27 7.69 -15.91 -2.78
C THR A 27 7.78 -15.45 -4.24
N TYR A 28 9.00 -15.27 -4.74
CA TYR A 28 9.25 -14.96 -6.15
C TYR A 28 8.56 -15.96 -7.09
N ASP A 29 8.69 -17.26 -6.82
CA ASP A 29 8.08 -18.30 -7.67
C ASP A 29 6.55 -18.24 -7.67
N LEU A 30 5.91 -17.94 -6.54
CA LEU A 30 4.46 -17.79 -6.49
C LEU A 30 3.99 -16.58 -7.31
N PHE A 31 4.74 -15.47 -7.33
CA PHE A 31 4.43 -14.35 -8.24
C PHE A 31 4.62 -14.73 -9.71
N ARG A 32 5.66 -15.53 -10.03
CA ARG A 32 5.92 -16.00 -11.40
C ARG A 32 4.85 -16.97 -11.90
N GLU A 33 4.34 -17.83 -11.03
CA GLU A 33 3.37 -18.89 -11.39
C GLU A 33 1.92 -18.40 -11.38
N SER A 34 1.53 -17.63 -10.36
CA SER A 34 0.13 -17.22 -10.13
C SER A 34 -0.12 -15.72 -10.26
N GLY A 35 0.95 -14.92 -10.36
CA GLY A 35 0.84 -13.47 -10.32
C GLY A 35 0.38 -12.92 -8.96
N CYS A 36 -0.07 -11.67 -9.00
CA CYS A 36 -0.60 -10.96 -7.83
C CYS A 36 -2.13 -11.01 -7.82
N ASP A 37 -2.73 -11.60 -6.78
CA ASP A 37 -4.19 -11.77 -6.68
C ASP A 37 -4.96 -10.44 -6.66
N ASN A 38 -4.32 -9.37 -6.18
CA ASN A 38 -4.91 -8.05 -6.09
C ASN A 38 -4.61 -7.16 -7.31
N CYS A 39 -3.62 -7.54 -8.13
CA CYS A 39 -3.13 -6.71 -9.24
C CYS A 39 -2.98 -7.53 -10.53
N PRO A 40 -4.07 -8.12 -11.06
CA PRO A 40 -4.02 -8.94 -12.28
C PRO A 40 -3.58 -8.14 -13.52
N PHE A 41 -3.76 -6.82 -13.51
CA PHE A 41 -3.36 -5.93 -14.61
C PHE A 41 -1.84 -5.87 -14.84
N PHE A 42 -1.02 -6.26 -13.85
CA PHE A 42 0.43 -6.32 -14.04
C PHE A 42 0.88 -7.51 -14.88
N LYS A 43 0.06 -8.57 -15.04
CA LYS A 43 0.37 -9.75 -15.88
C LYS A 43 1.77 -10.31 -15.60
N MET A 44 2.02 -10.64 -14.33
CA MET A 44 3.31 -11.18 -13.88
C MET A 44 3.47 -12.69 -14.20
N ASP A 45 2.39 -13.35 -14.60
CA ASP A 45 2.34 -14.78 -14.89
C ASP A 45 3.24 -15.13 -16.09
N GLY A 46 4.28 -15.94 -15.84
CA GLY A 46 5.25 -16.35 -16.86
C GLY A 46 6.27 -15.28 -17.27
N ASP A 47 6.20 -14.06 -16.74
CA ASP A 47 7.10 -12.95 -17.07
C ASP A 47 8.00 -12.58 -15.87
N ASN A 48 9.24 -13.05 -15.91
CA ASN A 48 10.23 -12.85 -14.85
C ASN A 48 10.59 -11.37 -14.65
N GLU A 49 10.75 -10.62 -15.75
CA GLU A 49 11.12 -9.19 -15.68
C GLU A 49 10.00 -8.40 -15.01
N ARG A 50 8.74 -8.70 -15.38
CA ARG A 50 7.57 -8.06 -14.78
C ARG A 50 7.46 -8.32 -13.27
N VAL A 51 7.78 -9.53 -12.82
CA VAL A 51 7.80 -9.83 -11.37
C VAL A 51 8.82 -8.94 -10.66
N VAL A 52 10.02 -8.80 -11.22
CA VAL A 52 11.09 -7.98 -10.64
C VAL A 52 10.70 -6.50 -10.60
N ASP A 53 10.10 -5.98 -11.67
CA ASP A 53 9.73 -4.55 -11.76
C ASP A 53 8.54 -4.16 -10.87
N CYS A 54 7.62 -5.09 -10.61
CA CYS A 54 6.41 -4.83 -9.84
C CYS A 54 6.54 -5.19 -8.35
N THR A 55 7.63 -5.83 -7.93
CA THR A 55 7.80 -6.35 -6.57
C THR A 55 9.20 -6.07 -6.03
N THR A 56 9.34 -5.99 -4.71
CA THR A 56 10.64 -5.75 -4.07
C THR A 56 10.90 -6.73 -2.93
N PRO A 57 12.15 -7.21 -2.75
CA PRO A 57 12.55 -7.95 -1.56
C PRO A 57 12.74 -7.01 -0.35
N ASN A 58 12.85 -5.70 -0.56
CA ASN A 58 13.16 -4.71 0.47
C ASN A 58 11.88 -4.14 1.09
N PHE A 59 11.26 -4.91 1.97
CA PHE A 59 10.07 -4.50 2.72
C PHE A 59 10.27 -4.67 4.22
N ASN A 60 9.47 -3.96 5.03
CA ASN A 60 9.57 -4.00 6.48
C ASN A 60 8.27 -4.49 7.11
N GLY A 61 8.40 -5.54 7.93
CA GLY A 61 7.31 -6.17 8.68
C GLY A 61 6.35 -6.95 7.80
N MET A 62 5.71 -7.95 8.38
CA MET A 62 4.66 -8.74 7.73
C MET A 62 3.46 -8.86 8.66
N ILE A 63 2.26 -8.82 8.08
CA ILE A 63 0.99 -9.03 8.76
C ILE A 63 0.12 -9.99 7.96
N SER A 64 -0.43 -10.98 8.65
CA SER A 64 -1.38 -11.92 8.06
C SER A 64 -2.81 -11.42 8.32
N VAL A 65 -3.54 -11.11 7.26
CA VAL A 65 -4.90 -10.55 7.33
C VAL A 65 -5.90 -11.61 6.88
N MET A 66 -6.69 -12.13 7.83
CA MET A 66 -7.71 -13.15 7.56
C MET A 66 -9.05 -12.55 7.11
N ASP A 67 -9.44 -11.40 7.68
CA ASP A 67 -10.69 -10.69 7.33
C ASP A 67 -10.37 -9.20 7.09
N PRO A 68 -10.04 -8.82 5.85
CA PRO A 68 -9.64 -7.45 5.53
C PRO A 68 -10.79 -6.44 5.68
N ALA A 69 -12.04 -6.87 5.51
CA ALA A 69 -13.20 -5.98 5.60
C ALA A 69 -13.50 -5.56 7.05
N ARG A 70 -13.26 -6.44 8.02
CA ARG A 70 -13.56 -6.19 9.44
C ARG A 70 -12.33 -5.77 10.27
N SER A 71 -11.12 -6.04 9.80
CA SER A 71 -9.89 -5.72 10.53
C SER A 71 -9.58 -4.22 10.56
N TRP A 72 -9.34 -3.69 11.77
CA TRP A 72 -8.84 -2.32 11.95
C TRP A 72 -7.44 -2.15 11.33
N ALA A 73 -6.54 -3.11 11.52
CA ALA A 73 -5.19 -3.07 10.96
C ALA A 73 -5.22 -3.04 9.42
N ALA A 74 -6.14 -3.80 8.81
CA ALA A 74 -6.33 -3.79 7.36
C ALA A 74 -6.83 -2.43 6.85
N ARG A 75 -7.73 -1.78 7.59
CA ARG A 75 -8.18 -0.41 7.28
C ARG A 75 -7.04 0.60 7.41
N TRP A 76 -6.26 0.53 8.49
CA TRP A 76 -5.09 1.39 8.71
C TRP A 76 -4.07 1.29 7.56
N LEU A 77 -3.80 0.06 7.12
CA LEU A 77 -2.87 -0.21 6.02
C LEU A 77 -3.48 -0.02 4.62
N ARG A 78 -4.76 0.36 4.52
CA ARG A 78 -5.53 0.51 3.28
C ARG A 78 -5.62 -0.77 2.43
N VAL A 79 -5.54 -1.94 3.07
CA VAL A 79 -5.69 -3.27 2.43
C VAL A 79 -7.08 -3.88 2.64
N GLY A 80 -8.01 -3.13 3.24
CA GLY A 80 -9.35 -3.65 3.59
C GLY A 80 -10.25 -4.06 2.41
N ARG A 81 -9.87 -3.72 1.17
CA ARG A 81 -10.58 -4.13 -0.06
C ARG A 81 -9.89 -5.28 -0.80
N PHE A 82 -8.75 -5.73 -0.31
CA PHE A 82 -7.97 -6.80 -0.93
C PHE A 82 -8.37 -8.16 -0.40
N VAL A 83 -7.86 -9.22 -1.01
CA VAL A 83 -8.11 -10.60 -0.59
C VAL A 83 -7.45 -10.90 0.76
N PRO A 84 -7.94 -11.87 1.54
CA PRO A 84 -7.22 -12.36 2.71
C PRO A 84 -5.82 -12.87 2.33
N GLY A 85 -4.79 -12.56 3.11
CA GLY A 85 -3.41 -12.92 2.77
C GLY A 85 -2.35 -12.25 3.64
N CYS A 86 -1.08 -12.46 3.28
CA CYS A 86 0.07 -11.84 3.95
C CYS A 86 0.43 -10.52 3.27
N TYR A 87 0.57 -9.45 4.06
CA TYR A 87 0.89 -8.10 3.59
C TYR A 87 2.11 -7.54 4.32
N THR A 88 2.82 -6.61 3.70
CA THR A 88 3.87 -5.84 4.36
C THR A 88 3.35 -4.57 5.03
N LEU A 89 3.99 -4.14 6.12
CA LEU A 89 3.68 -2.89 6.80
C LEU A 89 4.22 -1.68 6.03
N ALA A 90 5.40 -1.83 5.40
CA ALA A 90 6.04 -0.76 4.64
C ALA A 90 6.87 -1.29 3.46
N VAL A 91 6.95 -0.48 2.41
CA VAL A 91 7.78 -0.72 1.23
C VAL A 91 8.59 0.54 0.95
N SER A 92 9.90 0.38 0.76
CA SER A 92 10.82 1.50 0.58
C SER A 92 10.90 1.99 -0.87
N GLU A 93 10.59 1.13 -1.82
CA GLU A 93 10.74 1.39 -3.26
C GLU A 93 9.42 1.87 -3.88
N ALA A 94 9.53 2.69 -4.93
CA ALA A 94 8.39 3.15 -5.72
C ALA A 94 8.24 2.29 -6.98
N LEU A 95 6.99 2.11 -7.43
CA LEU A 95 6.71 1.47 -8.71
C LEU A 95 7.22 2.35 -9.86
N PRO A 96 7.92 1.79 -10.87
CA PRO A 96 8.38 2.53 -12.05
C PRO A 96 7.26 3.30 -12.75
N GLU A 97 7.55 4.51 -13.25
CA GLU A 97 6.58 5.43 -13.86
C GLU A 97 5.78 4.80 -15.00
N ASP A 98 6.44 4.02 -15.85
CA ASP A 98 5.81 3.30 -16.97
C ASP A 98 4.68 2.38 -16.49
N LEU A 99 4.86 1.73 -15.34
CA LEU A 99 3.88 0.84 -14.73
C LEU A 99 2.80 1.60 -13.93
N GLN A 100 3.05 2.85 -13.55
CA GLN A 100 2.06 3.69 -12.91
C GLN A 100 0.91 4.04 -13.87
N THR A 101 1.20 4.14 -15.16
CA THR A 101 0.18 4.42 -16.20
C THR A 101 -0.87 3.30 -16.32
N LEU A 102 -0.50 2.07 -15.96
CA LEU A 102 -1.39 0.90 -15.97
C LEU A 102 -2.35 0.87 -14.78
N LEU A 103 -2.13 1.75 -13.81
CA LEU A 103 -2.94 1.79 -12.60
C LEU A 103 -4.30 2.43 -12.91
N PRO A 104 -5.43 1.84 -12.45
CA PRO A 104 -6.74 2.47 -12.61
C PRO A 104 -6.74 3.83 -11.89
N LEU A 105 -7.36 4.86 -12.49
CA LEU A 105 -7.28 6.28 -12.06
C LEU A 105 -7.56 6.56 -10.56
N CYS A 106 -8.13 5.62 -9.83
CA CYS A 106 -8.29 5.66 -8.38
C CYS A 106 -7.09 5.04 -7.63
N SER A 107 -5.89 5.57 -7.86
CA SER A 107 -4.63 5.06 -7.33
C SER A 107 -3.80 6.14 -6.66
N MET A 108 -4.09 6.48 -5.40
CA MET A 108 -3.17 7.31 -4.65
C MET A 108 -1.92 6.49 -4.30
N GLN A 109 -0.84 6.68 -5.04
CA GLN A 109 0.48 6.21 -4.63
C GLN A 109 1.01 7.14 -3.52
N LEU A 110 1.44 6.52 -2.43
CA LEU A 110 2.27 7.18 -1.42
C LEU A 110 3.73 6.87 -1.80
N SER A 111 4.39 7.80 -2.48
CA SER A 111 5.84 7.73 -2.66
C SER A 111 6.53 8.46 -1.51
N SER A 112 7.40 7.77 -0.78
CA SER A 112 8.37 8.42 0.10
C SER A 112 9.58 8.80 -0.76
N SER A 113 9.55 9.98 -1.36
CA SER A 113 10.78 10.58 -1.87
C SER A 113 11.53 11.18 -0.68
N SER A 114 12.61 10.53 -0.27
CA SER A 114 13.70 11.14 0.51
C SER A 114 13.31 11.69 1.88
N GLY A 115 13.46 10.87 2.93
CA GLY A 115 13.93 11.31 4.26
C GLY A 115 13.11 12.32 5.09
N SER A 116 12.05 12.91 4.57
CA SER A 116 11.20 13.88 5.26
C SER A 116 9.77 13.75 4.74
N THR A 117 8.89 13.19 5.55
CA THR A 117 7.49 12.93 5.22
C THR A 117 6.73 14.23 4.92
N MET A 118 6.63 14.61 3.63
CA MET A 118 5.61 15.54 3.13
C MET A 118 4.67 14.79 2.19
N ILE A 119 3.42 14.61 2.62
CA ILE A 119 2.34 14.08 1.77
C ILE A 119 1.80 15.25 0.97
N ILE A 120 2.21 15.38 -0.29
CA ILE A 120 1.61 16.34 -1.22
C ILE A 120 0.37 15.69 -1.83
N PHE A 121 -0.81 16.20 -1.44
CA PHE A 121 -2.06 15.88 -2.11
C PHE A 121 -2.18 16.71 -3.39
N SER A 122 -1.76 16.15 -4.53
CA SER A 122 -2.05 16.74 -5.83
C SER A 122 -3.52 16.48 -6.19
N PHE A 123 -4.43 17.36 -5.76
CA PHE A 123 -5.80 17.38 -6.23
C PHE A 123 -5.86 18.02 -7.62
N LEU A 124 -6.37 17.28 -8.61
CA LEU A 124 -6.79 17.82 -9.91
C LEU A 124 -8.02 18.73 -9.71
N SER A 125 -7.80 19.97 -9.25
CA SER A 125 -8.58 21.19 -9.58
C SER A 125 -8.22 22.32 -8.60
N PRO A 126 -7.70 23.47 -9.08
CA PRO A 126 -7.30 24.58 -8.21
C PRO A 126 -8.46 25.29 -7.48
N LEU A 127 -9.72 24.97 -7.80
CA LEU A 127 -10.89 25.70 -7.29
C LEU A 127 -11.54 25.09 -6.04
N LEU A 128 -11.22 23.85 -5.65
CA LEU A 128 -11.80 23.19 -4.47
C LEU A 128 -10.84 23.15 -3.25
N ALA A 129 -9.65 23.74 -3.37
CA ALA A 129 -8.63 23.73 -2.30
C ALA A 129 -8.94 24.70 -1.16
N CYS A 130 -9.64 25.81 -1.40
CA CYS A 130 -9.67 26.91 -0.45
C CYS A 130 -10.72 26.78 0.69
N ARG A 131 -11.64 25.80 0.64
CA ARG A 131 -12.67 25.61 1.68
C ARG A 131 -12.56 24.34 2.52
N ILE A 132 -11.81 23.33 2.05
CA ILE A 132 -11.70 22.04 2.75
C ILE A 132 -10.50 22.01 3.72
N LEU A 133 -9.42 22.76 3.44
CA LEU A 133 -8.22 22.77 4.30
C LEU A 133 -8.50 23.26 5.75
N GLY A 134 -9.38 24.24 5.93
CA GLY A 134 -9.72 24.74 7.27
C GLY A 134 -10.49 23.72 8.11
N ALA A 135 -11.40 22.97 7.50
CA ALA A 135 -12.22 21.97 8.19
C ALA A 135 -11.45 20.67 8.48
N ALA A 136 -10.54 20.28 7.58
CA ALA A 136 -9.75 19.05 7.75
C ALA A 136 -8.76 19.14 8.92
N VAL A 137 -8.15 20.30 9.13
CA VAL A 137 -7.22 20.53 10.26
C VAL A 137 -7.97 20.50 11.60
N ALA A 138 -9.14 21.15 11.68
CA ALA A 138 -9.97 21.12 12.89
C ALA A 138 -10.50 19.71 13.21
N TYR A 139 -10.88 18.94 12.18
CA TYR A 139 -11.39 17.58 12.35
C TYR A 139 -10.31 16.58 12.81
N LEU A 140 -9.09 16.70 12.28
CA LEU A 140 -7.95 15.88 12.72
C LEU A 140 -7.52 16.19 14.17
N GLN A 141 -7.64 17.46 14.58
CA GLN A 141 -7.30 17.87 15.93
C GLN A 141 -8.34 17.37 16.95
N ALA A 142 -9.64 17.44 16.61
CA ALA A 142 -10.72 16.90 17.45
C ALA A 142 -10.66 15.37 17.63
N LEU A 143 -10.29 14.63 16.58
CA LEU A 143 -10.12 13.17 16.66
C LEU A 143 -8.90 12.75 17.49
N CYS A 144 -7.90 13.61 17.67
CA CYS A 144 -6.73 13.29 18.48
C CYS A 144 -7.03 13.35 19.99
N GLU A 145 -7.96 14.23 20.37
CA GLU A 145 -8.29 14.52 21.76
C GLU A 145 -9.19 13.44 22.40
N GLU A 146 -10.05 12.76 21.63
CA GLU A 146 -10.88 11.65 22.13
C GLU A 146 -10.09 10.36 22.42
N VAL A 147 -8.91 10.17 21.82
CA VAL A 147 -8.17 8.88 21.87
C VAL A 147 -6.97 8.93 22.81
N HIS A 148 -6.76 10.02 23.57
CA HIS A 148 -5.57 10.20 24.42
C HIS A 148 -4.23 10.00 23.64
N VAL A 149 -4.21 10.34 22.35
CA VAL A 149 -3.00 10.24 21.53
C VAL A 149 -2.38 11.63 21.39
N GLN A 150 -1.10 11.73 21.76
CA GLN A 150 -0.37 12.99 21.70
C GLN A 150 0.01 13.32 20.24
N TYR A 151 -0.61 14.35 19.68
CA TYR A 151 -0.18 14.93 18.41
C TYR A 151 1.19 15.60 18.59
N VAL A 152 2.23 15.06 17.94
CA VAL A 152 3.56 15.67 17.92
C VAL A 152 3.72 16.41 16.58
N PRO A 153 3.64 17.76 16.56
CA PRO A 153 3.88 18.52 15.33
C PRO A 153 5.34 18.36 14.89
N PRO A 154 5.62 18.31 13.57
CA PRO A 154 6.99 18.27 13.09
C PRO A 154 7.72 19.54 13.53
N LYS A 155 8.91 19.38 14.13
CA LYS A 155 9.77 20.51 14.51
C LYS A 155 10.17 21.25 13.23
N ARG A 156 9.86 22.55 13.20
CA ARG A 156 10.23 23.48 12.12
C ARG A 156 11.75 23.62 12.13
N VAL A 157 12.43 23.15 11.08
CA VAL A 157 13.78 23.61 10.71
C VAL A 157 13.60 24.65 9.63
#